data_AF-A0A7U9N278-F1
#
_entry.id   AF-A0A7U9N278-F1
#
_cell.length_a   1.000
_cell.length_b   1.000
_cell.length_c   1.000
_cell.angle_alpha   90.00
_cell.angle_beta   90.00
_cell.angle_gamma   90.00
#
_symmetry.space_group_name_H-M   'P 1'
#
loop_
_entity.id
_entity.type
_entity.pdbx_description
1 polymer ?
#
loop_
_entity_poly.entity_id
_entity_poly.type
_entity_poly.pdbx_seq_one_letter_code
_entity_poly.pdbx_strand_id
1 'polypeptide(L)'
;MKHGIVWWLLIGWWWYLCFAWWLYPIKWLLFGRSKKTPPDEPDGNGYDWRLLREAENGILDFLKKSNGGTALQVTVKNSLSRRLVSYFDDAVRELYQNGKIKTSKDGDRIRLELVGKVDAE
;
A
#
# COMPACT_ATOMS: atom_id res chain seq x y z
N MET A 1 -49.70 20.92 -23.98
CA MET A 1 -49.55 19.52 -23.55
C MET A 1 -49.22 19.52 -22.07
N LYS A 2 -50.19 19.15 -21.22
CA LYS A 2 -50.01 19.17 -19.76
C LYS A 2 -49.17 17.95 -19.38
N HIS A 3 -47.89 18.16 -19.07
CA HIS A 3 -47.07 17.10 -18.47
C HIS A 3 -47.65 16.79 -17.10
N GLY A 4 -48.34 15.65 -17.00
CA GLY A 4 -48.90 15.18 -15.74
C GLY A 4 -47.80 14.80 -14.76
N ILE A 5 -48.14 14.71 -13.48
CA ILE A 5 -47.25 14.32 -12.37
C ILE A 5 -46.49 13.01 -12.69
N VAL A 6 -47.11 12.11 -13.46
CA VAL A 6 -46.50 10.86 -13.95
C VAL A 6 -45.24 11.09 -14.79
N TRP A 7 -45.18 12.18 -15.56
CA TRP A 7 -44.01 12.53 -16.37
C TRP A 7 -42.83 12.96 -15.51
N TRP A 8 -43.10 13.70 -14.43
CA TRP A 8 -42.08 14.08 -13.44
C TRP A 8 -41.56 12.88 -12.66
N LEU A 9 -42.41 11.89 -12.36
CA LEU A 9 -41.97 10.63 -11.75
C LEU A 9 -41.05 9.84 -12.67
N LEU A 10 -41.34 9.78 -13.97
CA LEU A 10 -40.49 9.10 -14.95
C LEU A 10 -39.13 9.79 -15.11
N ILE A 11 -39.10 11.12 -15.12
CA ILE A 11 -37.85 11.89 -15.17
C ILE A 11 -37.05 11.77 -13.89
N GLY A 12 -37.70 11.84 -12.73
CA GLY A 12 -37.05 11.60 -11.44
C GLY A 12 -36.46 10.19 -11.35
N TRP A 13 -37.16 9.19 -11.88
CA TRP A 13 -36.69 7.80 -11.92
C TRP A 13 -35.48 7.61 -12.84
N TRP A 14 -35.51 8.22 -14.03
CA TRP A 14 -34.36 8.20 -14.95
C TRP A 14 -33.14 8.91 -14.36
N TRP A 15 -33.35 10.04 -13.70
CA TRP A 15 -32.29 10.74 -12.97
C TRP A 15 -31.72 9.88 -11.84
N TYR A 16 -32.56 9.17 -11.09
CA TYR A 16 -32.12 8.29 -10.02
C TYR A 16 -31.22 7.16 -10.54
N LEU A 17 -31.57 6.52 -11.66
CA LEU A 17 -30.75 5.48 -12.28
C LEU A 17 -29.39 6.03 -12.75
N CYS A 18 -29.37 7.20 -13.41
CA CYS A 18 -28.13 7.85 -13.83
C CYS A 18 -27.25 8.22 -12.62
N PHE A 19 -27.85 8.75 -11.55
CA PHE A 19 -27.12 9.15 -10.35
C PHE A 19 -26.60 7.94 -9.57
N ALA A 20 -27.40 6.88 -9.44
CA ALA A 20 -26.98 5.62 -8.82
C ALA A 20 -25.83 4.95 -9.58
N TRP A 21 -25.87 4.98 -10.93
CA TRP A 21 -24.78 4.50 -11.77
C TRP A 21 -23.50 5.33 -11.60
N TRP A 22 -23.64 6.65 -11.43
CA TRP A 22 -22.52 7.57 -11.16
C TRP A 22 -21.91 7.40 -9.76
N LEU A 23 -22.71 7.04 -8.76
CA LEU A 23 -22.23 6.79 -7.41
C LEU A 23 -21.49 5.46 -7.26
N TYR A 24 -21.69 4.51 -8.16
CA TYR A 24 -21.00 3.21 -8.14
C TYR A 24 -19.47 3.31 -8.27
N PRO A 25 -18.90 4.03 -9.27
CA PRO A 25 -17.45 4.23 -9.36
C PRO A 25 -16.89 5.10 -8.23
N ILE A 26 -17.67 6.06 -7.69
CA ILE A 26 -17.25 6.88 -6.54
C ILE A 26 -17.19 6.03 -5.27
N LYS A 27 -18.17 5.15 -5.05
CA LYS A 27 -18.14 4.19 -3.95
C LYS A 27 -16.96 3.23 -4.10
N TRP A 28 -16.66 2.76 -5.30
CA TRP A 28 -15.47 1.95 -5.56
C TRP A 28 -14.16 2.72 -5.33
N LEU A 29 -14.10 4.01 -5.65
CA LEU A 29 -12.94 4.86 -5.40
C LEU A 29 -12.73 5.16 -3.89
N LEU A 30 -13.82 5.41 -3.16
CA LEU A 30 -13.80 5.74 -1.73
C LEU A 30 -13.65 4.48 -0.84
N PHE A 31 -14.26 3.35 -1.20
CA PHE A 31 -14.15 2.09 -0.45
C PHE A 31 -13.05 1.16 -0.95
N GLY A 32 -12.61 1.26 -2.22
CA GLY A 32 -11.48 0.50 -2.76
C GLY A 32 -10.13 0.89 -2.16
N ARG A 33 -10.08 1.99 -1.39
CA ARG A 33 -8.90 2.46 -0.66
C ARG A 33 -8.96 2.27 0.86
N SER A 34 -9.98 1.58 1.37
CA SER A 34 -10.07 1.21 2.78
C SER A 34 -10.12 -0.30 2.94
N LYS A 35 -9.01 -0.96 2.62
CA LYS A 35 -8.55 -2.09 3.44
C LYS A 35 -7.41 -1.61 4.34
N LYS A 36 -7.72 -0.66 5.21
CA LYS A 36 -7.16 -0.71 6.57
C LYS A 36 -8.06 -1.68 7.34
N THR A 37 -7.88 -2.97 7.08
CA THR A 37 -8.37 -3.97 8.02
C THR A 37 -7.44 -3.85 9.24
N PRO A 38 -7.93 -3.46 10.43
CA PRO A 38 -7.16 -3.69 11.65
C PRO A 38 -6.92 -5.21 11.83
N PRO A 39 -5.83 -5.59 12.50
CA PRO A 39 -5.19 -6.88 12.33
C PRO A 39 -5.75 -7.91 13.32
N ASP A 40 -7.01 -8.32 13.19
CA ASP A 40 -7.59 -9.27 14.15
C ASP A 40 -8.32 -10.48 13.53
N GLU A 41 -8.21 -10.71 12.22
CA GLU A 41 -8.68 -11.97 11.63
C GLU A 41 -7.55 -12.69 10.88
N PRO A 42 -7.18 -13.92 11.31
CA PRO A 42 -6.30 -14.77 10.54
C PRO A 42 -7.10 -15.32 9.36
N ASP A 43 -7.14 -14.54 8.28
CA ASP A 43 -7.64 -15.03 7.00
C ASP A 43 -6.79 -16.24 6.61
N GLY A 44 -7.43 -17.40 6.50
CA GLY A 44 -6.83 -18.71 6.14
C GLY A 44 -6.26 -18.77 4.72
N ASN A 45 -5.77 -17.66 4.20
CA ASN A 45 -5.18 -17.52 2.88
C ASN A 45 -3.73 -17.01 2.98
N GLY A 46 -2.88 -17.75 3.71
CA GLY A 46 -1.41 -17.74 3.58
C GLY A 46 -0.66 -16.41 3.80
N TYR A 47 -1.35 -15.29 3.99
CA TYR A 47 -0.76 -13.97 4.15
C TYR A 47 -0.48 -13.73 5.62
N ASP A 48 0.64 -14.30 6.07
CA ASP A 48 1.02 -14.23 7.46
C ASP A 48 1.59 -12.82 7.74
N TRP A 49 0.75 -11.95 8.29
CA TRP A 49 1.12 -10.58 8.71
C TRP A 49 2.35 -10.58 9.64
N ARG A 50 2.58 -11.70 10.34
CA ARG A 50 3.78 -11.91 11.16
C ARG A 50 5.04 -11.96 10.30
N LEU A 51 5.00 -12.69 9.19
CA LEU A 51 6.10 -12.79 8.23
C LEU A 51 6.37 -11.46 7.53
N LEU A 52 5.31 -10.69 7.21
CA LEU A 52 5.47 -9.34 6.65
C LEU A 52 6.20 -8.42 7.64
N ARG A 53 5.75 -8.41 8.90
CA ARG A 53 6.36 -7.60 9.95
C ARG A 53 7.79 -8.05 10.29
N GLU A 54 8.06 -9.35 10.19
CA GLU A 54 9.40 -9.91 10.36
C GLU A 54 10.33 -9.54 9.20
N ALA A 55 9.81 -9.50 7.97
CA ALA A 55 10.53 -8.97 6.82
C ALA A 55 10.82 -7.46 6.97
N GLU A 56 9.85 -6.65 7.40
CA GLU A 56 10.05 -5.22 7.68
C GLU A 56 11.17 -5.01 8.71
N ASN A 57 11.12 -5.74 9.83
CA ASN A 57 12.12 -5.66 10.88
C ASN A 57 13.50 -6.12 10.40
N GLY A 58 13.57 -7.17 9.59
CA GLY A 58 14.82 -7.64 8.99
C GLY A 58 15.44 -6.60 8.05
N ILE A 59 14.62 -5.92 7.23
CA ILE A 59 15.08 -4.82 6.36
C ILE A 59 15.63 -3.67 7.21
N LEU A 60 14.90 -3.26 8.26
CA LEU A 60 15.32 -2.16 9.13
C LEU A 60 16.58 -2.50 9.91
N ASP A 61 16.72 -3.72 10.44
CA ASP A 61 17.94 -4.15 11.14
C ASP A 61 19.14 -4.20 10.20
N PHE A 62 18.96 -4.71 8.98
CA PHE A 62 19.99 -4.70 7.96
C PHE A 62 20.45 -3.27 7.63
N LEU A 63 19.49 -2.35 7.39
CA LEU A 63 19.80 -0.95 7.11
C LEU A 63 20.46 -0.25 8.31
N LYS A 64 20.02 -0.53 9.54
CA LYS A 64 20.65 0.02 10.75
C LYS A 64 22.11 -0.42 10.90
N LYS A 65 22.40 -1.69 10.59
CA LYS A 65 23.76 -2.27 10.58
C LYS A 65 24.60 -1.81 9.40
N SER A 66 23.98 -1.41 8.29
CA SER A 66 24.69 -0.86 7.14
C SER A 66 25.31 0.51 7.46
N ASN A 67 26.55 0.71 7.05
CA ASN A 67 27.30 1.93 7.30
C ASN A 67 26.65 3.10 6.53
N GLY A 68 26.05 4.05 7.24
CA GLY A 68 25.28 5.15 6.64
C GLY A 68 23.78 4.92 6.45
N GLY A 69 23.24 3.74 6.79
CA GLY A 69 21.80 3.49 6.65
C GLY A 69 21.33 3.22 5.22
N THR A 70 22.27 2.97 4.30
CA THR A 70 22.00 2.82 2.87
C THR A 70 22.46 1.45 2.37
N ALA A 71 21.60 0.73 1.65
CA ALA A 71 21.94 -0.54 1.03
C ALA A 71 21.20 -0.75 -0.30
N LEU A 72 21.77 -1.56 -1.20
CA LEU A 72 21.07 -1.98 -2.42
C LEU A 72 19.91 -2.91 -2.07
N GLN A 73 18.76 -2.72 -2.71
CA GLN A 73 17.56 -3.54 -2.51
C GLN A 73 17.85 -5.03 -2.70
N VAL A 74 18.64 -5.39 -3.72
CA VAL A 74 19.06 -6.79 -3.98
C VAL A 74 19.89 -7.36 -2.84
N THR A 75 20.78 -6.56 -2.26
CA THR A 75 21.62 -6.99 -1.13
C THR A 75 20.77 -7.24 0.11
N VAL A 76 19.80 -6.37 0.40
CA VAL A 76 18.87 -6.57 1.53
C VAL A 76 18.00 -7.81 1.28
N LYS A 77 17.47 -7.97 0.07
CA LYS A 77 16.65 -9.13 -0.32
C LYS A 77 17.41 -10.45 -0.15
N ASN A 78 18.68 -10.49 -0.51
CA ASN A 78 19.54 -11.67 -0.37
C ASN A 78 19.93 -11.96 1.08
N SER A 79 19.91 -10.96 1.96
CA SER A 79 20.20 -11.14 3.40
C SER A 79 19.03 -11.78 4.15
N LEU A 80 17.82 -11.72 3.59
CA LEU A 80 16.62 -12.25 4.19
C LEU A 80 16.47 -13.74 3.93
N SER A 81 15.82 -14.44 4.86
CA SER A 81 15.46 -15.84 4.70
C SER A 81 14.55 -16.03 3.49
N ARG A 82 14.71 -17.15 2.77
CA ARG A 82 13.96 -17.48 1.54
C ARG A 82 12.44 -17.37 1.70
N ARG A 83 11.93 -17.60 2.90
CA ARG A 83 10.50 -17.45 3.26
C ARG A 83 10.02 -16.00 3.32
N LEU A 84 10.90 -15.06 3.65
CA LEU A 84 10.61 -13.63 3.76
C LEU A 84 10.80 -12.90 2.42
N VAL A 85 11.54 -13.50 1.48
CA VAL A 85 11.78 -12.94 0.14
C VAL A 85 10.48 -12.68 -0.62
N SER A 86 9.46 -13.52 -0.43
CA SER A 86 8.14 -13.31 -1.05
C SER A 86 7.39 -12.11 -0.50
N TYR A 87 7.68 -11.69 0.74
CA TYR A 87 7.05 -10.55 1.41
C TYR A 87 7.91 -9.28 1.32
N PHE A 88 9.10 -9.37 0.74
CA PHE A 88 10.07 -8.29 0.72
C PHE A 88 9.57 -7.06 -0.04
N ASP A 89 8.99 -7.25 -1.22
CA ASP A 89 8.53 -6.13 -2.05
C ASP A 89 7.34 -5.39 -1.39
N ASP A 90 6.47 -6.11 -0.68
CA ASP A 90 5.40 -5.52 0.12
C ASP A 90 5.91 -4.80 1.37
N ALA A 91 6.88 -5.39 2.07
CA ALA A 91 7.53 -4.78 3.23
C ALA A 91 8.27 -3.48 2.85
N VAL A 92 9.00 -3.46 1.73
CA VAL A 92 9.64 -2.24 1.22
C VAL A 92 8.59 -1.17 0.90
N ARG A 93 7.46 -1.55 0.29
CA ARG A 93 6.37 -0.62 -0.02
C ARG A 93 5.75 -0.06 1.26
N GLU A 94 5.47 -0.88 2.27
CA GLU A 94 4.94 -0.41 3.56
C GLU A 94 5.93 0.51 4.27
N LEU A 95 7.22 0.13 4.35
CA LEU A 95 8.25 0.95 4.97
C LEU A 95 8.43 2.30 4.27
N TYR A 96 8.28 2.35 2.93
CA TYR A 96 8.32 3.58 2.16
C TYR A 96 7.08 4.45 2.40
N GLN A 97 5.88 3.87 2.38
CA GLN A 97 4.63 4.58 2.66
C GLN A 97 4.57 5.13 4.09
N ASN A 98 5.14 4.38 5.04
CA ASN A 98 5.27 4.78 6.44
C ASN A 98 6.40 5.80 6.66
N GLY A 99 7.14 6.20 5.61
CA GLY A 99 8.22 7.17 5.68
C GLY A 99 9.45 6.71 6.48
N LYS A 100 9.58 5.41 6.74
CA LYS A 100 10.72 4.84 7.49
C LYS A 100 11.95 4.66 6.59
N ILE A 101 11.73 4.38 5.30
CA ILE A 101 12.80 4.26 4.31
C ILE A 101 12.51 5.14 3.09
N LYS A 102 13.57 5.64 2.47
CA LYS A 102 13.57 6.25 1.14
C LYS A 102 14.13 5.25 0.15
N THR A 103 13.61 5.28 -1.06
CA THR A 103 14.17 4.53 -2.19
C THR A 103 14.83 5.51 -3.14
N SER A 104 16.13 5.35 -3.37
CA SER A 104 16.88 6.15 -4.34
C SER A 104 17.28 5.27 -5.53
N LYS A 105 17.26 5.84 -6.73
CA LYS A 105 17.65 5.13 -7.95
C LYS A 105 19.13 5.41 -8.24
N ASP A 106 19.96 4.38 -8.15
CA ASP A 106 21.40 4.42 -8.41
C ASP A 106 21.66 3.71 -9.75
N GLY A 107 21.52 4.46 -10.85
CA GLY A 107 21.58 3.91 -12.21
C GLY A 107 20.40 2.98 -12.50
N ASP A 108 20.70 1.70 -12.76
CA ASP A 108 19.68 0.65 -12.99
C ASP A 108 19.21 -0.02 -11.68
N ARG A 109 19.85 0.31 -10.54
CA ARG A 109 19.61 -0.38 -9.26
C ARG A 109 18.85 0.52 -8.30
N ILE A 110 18.05 -0.11 -7.44
CA ILE A 110 17.32 0.58 -6.37
C ILE A 110 18.12 0.46 -5.07
N ARG A 111 18.39 1.60 -4.42
CA ARG A 111 18.95 1.71 -3.07
C ARG A 111 17.84 2.01 -2.07
N LEU A 112 17.90 1.37 -0.93
CA LEU A 112 17.07 1.61 0.25
C LEU A 112 17.90 2.41 1.25
N GLU A 113 17.31 3.49 1.76
CA GLU A 113 17.93 4.41 2.71
C GLU A 113 17.03 4.60 3.91
N LEU A 114 17.58 4.58 5.12
CA LEU A 114 16.81 4.81 6.34
C LEU A 114 16.53 6.31 6.54
N VAL A 115 15.24 6.68 6.69
CA VAL A 115 14.84 8.07 6.97
C VAL A 115 15.11 8.33 8.45
N GLY A 116 16.05 9.24 8.74
CA GLY A 116 16.45 9.61 10.11
C GLY A 116 17.93 9.44 10.43
N LYS A 117 18.78 9.02 9.47
CA LYS A 117 20.25 9.06 9.59
C LYS A 117 20.92 10.16 8.77
N VAL A 118 20.13 11.01 8.10
CA VAL A 118 20.61 12.17 7.34
C VAL A 118 20.25 13.42 8.12
N ASP A 119 20.96 13.66 9.21
CA ASP A 119 21.10 14.95 9.91
C ASP A 119 22.32 14.82 10.83
N ALA A 120 23.50 14.73 10.23
CA ALA A 120 24.76 15.01 10.90
C ALA A 120 25.52 15.96 9.96
N GLU A 121 25.01 17.18 9.88
CA GLU A 121 25.79 18.37 9.52
C GLU A 121 26.60 18.82 10.74
#